data_AF-C0CV97-F1
#
_entry.id   AF-C0CV97-F1
#
_cell.length_a   1.000
_cell.length_b   1.000
_cell.length_c   1.000
_cell.angle_alpha   90.00
_cell.angle_beta   90.00
_cell.angle_gamma   90.00
#
_symmetry.space_group_name_H-M   'P 1'
#
loop_
_entity.id
_entity.type
_entity.pdbx_description
1 polymer ?
#
loop_
_entity_poly.entity_id
_entity_poly.type
_entity_poly.pdbx_seq_one_letter_code
_entity_poly.pdbx_strand_id
1 'polypeptide(L)'
;MRKRKDQRVIQCVVYNALRVGRKNALSRKELSRITGYRDRLVREAIEALRHDNVIISLGIRGGYYIPNSTPEGRREAAAWLTMQDRRVQSIIAATRAARRFVEGRKNGDMPGQMSMFWVEL
;
A
#
# COMPACT_ATOMS: atom_id res chain seq x y z
N MET A 1 -10.09 24.82 -10.21
CA MET A 1 -8.80 24.28 -9.74
C MET A 1 -8.66 24.48 -8.22
N ARG A 2 -9.07 23.50 -7.40
CA ARG A 2 -9.17 23.65 -5.94
C ARG A 2 -7.79 23.39 -5.29
N LYS A 3 -7.07 24.49 -5.01
CA LYS A 3 -5.87 24.70 -4.17
C LYS A 3 -4.83 23.56 -4.05
N ARG A 4 -3.70 23.71 -4.76
CA ARG A 4 -2.40 23.04 -4.48
C ARG A 4 -1.78 23.41 -3.11
N LYS A 5 -2.37 24.33 -2.34
CA LYS A 5 -1.78 24.90 -1.11
C LYS A 5 -2.01 24.11 0.19
N ASP A 6 -2.78 23.01 0.19
CA ASP A 6 -3.02 22.23 1.43
C ASP A 6 -2.19 20.94 1.54
N GLN A 7 -1.73 20.34 0.42
CA GLN A 7 -1.21 18.96 0.49
C GLN A 7 0.08 18.83 1.30
N ARG A 8 1.02 19.77 1.17
CA ARG A 8 2.27 19.77 1.96
C ARG A 8 1.99 19.98 3.45
N VAL A 9 1.03 20.85 3.79
CA VAL A 9 0.64 21.08 5.18
C VAL A 9 0.03 19.81 5.77
N ILE A 10 -0.88 19.16 5.03
CA ILE A 10 -1.47 17.88 5.44
C ILE A 10 -0.38 16.83 5.66
N GLN A 11 0.59 16.71 4.72
CA GLN A 11 1.72 15.79 4.87
C GLN A 11 2.53 16.09 6.14
N CYS A 12 2.90 17.34 6.40
CA CYS A 12 3.63 17.70 7.62
C CYS A 12 2.84 17.37 8.89
N VAL A 13 1.55 17.70 8.93
CA VAL A 13 0.68 17.41 10.09
C VAL A 13 0.53 15.91 10.30
N VAL A 14 0.33 15.13 9.23
CA VAL A 14 0.24 13.67 9.29
C VAL A 14 1.56 13.04 9.73
N TYR A 15 2.69 13.51 9.20
CA TYR A 15 4.01 13.03 9.58
C TYR A 15 4.30 13.29 11.06
N ASN A 16 4.00 14.50 11.54
CA ASN A 16 4.16 14.86 12.96
C ASN A 16 3.25 14.09 13.90
N ALA A 17 2.13 13.54 13.41
CA ALA A 17 1.26 12.67 14.18
C ALA A 17 1.75 11.21 14.26
N LEU A 18 2.61 10.78 13.33
CA LEU A 18 3.21 9.44 13.37
C LEU A 18 4.14 9.32 14.58
N ARG A 19 4.19 8.12 15.14
CA ARG A 19 5.06 7.82 16.28
C ARG A 19 6.19 6.89 15.87
N VAL A 20 7.27 6.97 16.64
CA VAL A 20 8.45 6.14 16.43
C VAL A 20 8.29 4.79 17.13
N GLY A 21 8.65 3.71 16.44
CA GLY A 21 8.66 2.34 16.95
C GLY A 21 7.36 1.58 16.76
N ARG A 22 7.48 0.27 16.46
CA ARG A 22 6.38 -0.63 16.11
C ARG A 22 5.21 -0.64 17.09
N LYS A 23 5.50 -0.63 18.39
CA LYS A 23 4.48 -0.63 19.46
C LYS A 23 3.60 0.61 19.49
N ASN A 24 4.04 1.69 18.85
CA ASN A 24 3.35 2.98 18.83
C ASN A 24 2.60 3.23 17.51
N ALA A 25 2.43 2.20 16.67
CA ALA A 25 1.76 2.32 15.39
C ALA A 25 0.32 2.82 15.54
N LEU A 26 -0.06 3.75 14.67
CA LEU A 26 -1.39 4.37 14.67
C LEU A 26 -2.17 3.97 13.42
N SER A 27 -3.43 3.59 13.59
CA SER A 27 -4.35 3.36 12.47
C SER A 27 -4.68 4.65 11.72
N ARG A 28 -5.15 4.56 10.47
CA ARG A 28 -5.61 5.74 9.72
C ARG A 28 -6.78 6.45 10.40
N LYS A 29 -7.63 5.71 11.12
CA LYS A 29 -8.74 6.27 11.91
C LYS A 29 -8.20 7.11 13.06
N GLU A 30 -7.18 6.65 13.77
CA GLU A 30 -6.54 7.42 14.83
C GLU A 30 -5.82 8.64 14.28
N LEU A 31 -5.07 8.50 13.17
CA LEU A 31 -4.41 9.62 12.52
C LEU A 31 -5.43 10.66 12.03
N SER A 32 -6.57 10.25 11.48
CA SER A 32 -7.66 11.15 11.10
C SER A 32 -8.21 11.91 12.30
N ARG A 33 -8.40 11.22 13.42
CA ARG A 33 -8.88 11.83 14.68
C ARG A 33 -7.85 12.83 15.25
N ILE A 34 -6.57 12.50 15.22
CA ILE A 34 -5.48 13.34 15.75
C ILE A 34 -5.26 14.58 14.89
N THR A 35 -5.26 14.40 13.57
CA THR A 35 -4.94 15.48 12.61
C THR A 35 -6.15 16.33 12.23
N GLY A 36 -7.38 15.86 12.49
CA GLY A 36 -8.62 16.50 12.06
C GLY A 36 -8.93 16.33 10.56
N TYR A 37 -8.06 15.68 9.80
CA TYR A 37 -8.27 15.44 8.37
C TYR A 37 -9.09 14.16 8.13
N ARG A 38 -9.82 14.15 7.01
CA ARG A 38 -10.59 12.97 6.57
C ARG A 38 -9.64 11.82 6.21
N ASP A 39 -10.07 10.58 6.47
CA ASP A 39 -9.29 9.35 6.20
C ASP A 39 -8.68 9.29 4.80
N ARG A 40 -9.39 9.78 3.79
CA ARG A 40 -8.90 9.84 2.41
C ARG A 40 -7.66 10.74 2.27
N LEU A 41 -7.67 11.93 2.89
CA LEU A 41 -6.54 12.87 2.85
C LEU A 41 -5.35 12.33 3.64
N VAL A 42 -5.61 11.68 4.78
CA VAL A 42 -4.56 11.01 5.57
C VAL A 42 -3.92 9.88 4.76
N ARG A 43 -4.72 9.06 4.06
CA ARG A 43 -4.20 8.00 3.19
C ARG A 43 -3.32 8.58 2.07
N GLU A 44 -3.81 9.58 1.34
CA GLU A 44 -3.08 10.22 0.25
C GLU A 44 -1.78 10.89 0.75
N ALA A 45 -1.80 11.47 1.96
CA ALA A 45 -0.61 12.02 2.60
C ALA A 45 0.42 10.95 2.98
N ILE A 46 0.00 9.83 3.58
CA ILE A 46 0.90 8.70 3.90
C ILE A 46 1.52 8.10 2.64
N GLU A 47 0.71 7.91 1.59
CA GLU A 47 1.18 7.41 0.29
C GLU A 47 2.27 8.32 -0.28
N ALA A 48 2.06 9.64 -0.25
CA ALA A 48 3.05 10.61 -0.72
C ALA A 48 4.30 10.68 0.18
N LEU A 49 4.15 10.68 1.51
CA LEU A 49 5.27 10.75 2.45
C LEU A 49 6.23 9.56 2.31
N ARG A 50 5.71 8.38 1.94
CA ARG A 50 6.49 7.14 1.78
C ARG A 50 7.51 7.17 0.64
N HIS A 51 7.41 8.13 -0.28
CA HIS A 51 8.41 8.28 -1.32
C HIS A 51 9.76 8.73 -0.76
N ASP A 52 9.73 9.60 0.26
CA ASP A 52 10.94 10.23 0.81
C ASP A 52 11.20 9.87 2.28
N ASN A 53 10.25 9.20 2.96
CA ASN A 53 10.33 8.88 4.38
C ASN A 53 10.00 7.41 4.66
N VAL A 54 10.75 6.79 5.57
CA VAL A 54 10.48 5.40 6.00
C VAL A 54 9.26 5.35 6.91
N ILE A 55 8.14 4.85 6.39
CA ILE A 55 6.89 4.65 7.15
C ILE A 55 6.39 3.21 6.94
N ILE A 56 6.56 2.38 7.96
CA ILE A 56 6.16 0.96 7.92
C ILE A 56 4.66 0.84 8.21
N SER A 57 3.98 -0.07 7.51
CA SER A 57 2.61 -0.49 7.86
C SER A 57 2.60 -1.92 8.36
N LEU A 58 1.85 -2.13 9.45
CA LEU A 58 1.61 -3.46 10.03
C LEU A 58 0.38 -4.16 9.39
N GLY A 59 0.01 -3.77 8.17
CA GLY A 59 -1.11 -4.35 7.44
C GLY A 59 -2.48 -3.80 7.84
N ILE A 60 -3.54 -4.56 7.56
CA ILE A 60 -4.95 -4.09 7.56
C ILE A 60 -5.36 -3.49 8.92
N ARG A 61 -4.85 -4.03 10.04
CA ARG A 61 -5.28 -3.62 11.39
C ARG A 61 -4.18 -3.01 12.26
N GLY A 62 -2.91 -3.05 11.83
CA GLY A 62 -1.80 -2.67 12.71
C GLY A 62 -1.31 -1.23 12.57
N GLY A 63 -1.83 -0.44 11.63
CA GLY A 63 -1.48 0.98 11.53
C GLY A 63 -0.10 1.27 10.92
N TYR A 64 0.39 2.48 11.17
CA TYR A 64 1.58 3.09 10.57
C TYR A 64 2.51 3.65 11.65
N TYR A 65 3.82 3.51 11.45
CA TYR A 65 4.84 4.04 12.34
C TYR A 65 6.13 4.35 11.59
N ILE A 66 6.98 5.14 12.23
CA ILE A 66 8.36 5.40 11.79
C ILE A 66 9.26 4.42 12.56
N PRO A 67 10.08 3.58 11.90
CA PRO A 67 10.96 2.66 12.64
C PRO A 67 12.00 3.43 13.45
N ASN A 68 12.50 2.81 14.53
CA ASN A 68 13.63 3.37 15.28
C ASN A 68 14.89 3.40 14.41
N SER A 69 15.82 4.31 14.68
CA SER A 69 17.13 4.34 14.00
C SER A 69 18.10 3.25 14.49
N THR A 70 17.67 2.40 15.43
CA THR A 70 18.45 1.29 16.00
C THR A 70 18.59 0.13 15.00
N PRO A 71 19.51 -0.83 15.24
CA PRO A 71 19.62 -2.04 14.43
C PRO A 71 18.30 -2.83 14.32
N GLU A 72 17.49 -2.86 15.37
CA GLU A 72 16.15 -3.47 15.36
C GLU A 72 15.24 -2.78 14.35
N GLY A 73 15.18 -1.45 14.36
CA GLY A 73 14.34 -0.70 13.43
C GLY A 73 14.80 -0.84 11.97
N ARG A 74 16.12 -0.95 11.73
CA ARG A 74 16.66 -1.28 10.39
C ARG A 74 16.25 -2.69 9.95
N ARG A 75 16.28 -3.67 10.87
CA ARG A 75 15.79 -5.04 10.59
C ARG A 75 14.30 -5.06 10.27
N GLU A 76 13.48 -4.31 11.00
CA GLU A 76 12.05 -4.17 10.71
C GLU A 76 11.81 -3.57 9.32
N ALA A 77 12.55 -2.52 8.94
CA ALA A 77 12.46 -1.91 7.63
C ALA A 77 12.86 -2.89 6.51
N ALA A 78 13.95 -3.64 6.70
CA ALA A 78 14.40 -4.66 5.74
C ALA A 78 13.39 -5.81 5.57
N ALA A 79 12.77 -6.26 6.67
CA ALA A 79 11.71 -7.26 6.63
C ALA A 79 10.47 -6.73 5.89
N TRP A 80 10.11 -5.46 6.10
CA TRP A 80 9.01 -4.83 5.41
C TRP A 80 9.27 -4.68 3.90
N LEU A 81 10.49 -4.31 3.49
CA LEU A 81 10.91 -4.27 2.08
C LEU A 81 10.76 -5.65 1.42
N THR A 82 11.30 -6.70 2.05
CA THR A 82 11.15 -8.09 1.57
C THR A 82 9.67 -8.46 1.37
N MET A 83 8.79 -8.02 2.25
CA MET A 83 7.34 -8.25 2.12
C MET A 83 6.74 -7.48 0.94
N GLN A 84 7.17 -6.23 0.71
CA GLN A 84 6.69 -5.45 -0.44
C GLN A 84 7.17 -6.06 -1.77
N ASP A 85 8.41 -6.55 -1.85
CA ASP A 85 8.92 -7.20 -3.06
C ASP A 85 8.11 -8.45 -3.41
N ARG A 86 7.80 -9.28 -2.41
CA ARG A 86 6.91 -10.43 -2.59
C ARG A 86 5.52 -10.02 -3.08
N ARG A 87 4.99 -8.90 -2.56
CA ARG A 87 3.70 -8.37 -3.00
C ARG A 87 3.75 -7.89 -4.46
N VAL A 88 4.84 -7.24 -4.88
CA VAL A 88 5.06 -6.84 -6.27
C VAL A 88 5.04 -8.08 -7.18
N GLN A 89 5.81 -9.12 -6.82
CA GLN A 89 5.82 -10.37 -7.60
C GLN A 89 4.45 -11.03 -7.67
N SER A 90 3.70 -11.05 -6.55
CA SER A 90 2.33 -11.56 -6.52
C SER A 90 1.39 -10.79 -7.45
N ILE A 91 1.48 -9.46 -7.48
CA ILE A 91 0.67 -8.62 -8.39
C ILE A 91 1.05 -8.88 -9.86
N ILE A 92 2.33 -8.98 -10.17
CA ILE A 92 2.82 -9.32 -11.53
C ILE A 92 2.26 -10.69 -11.95
N ALA A 93 2.32 -11.69 -11.08
CA ALA A 93 1.78 -13.02 -11.36
C ALA A 93 0.25 -13.00 -11.55
N ALA A 94 -0.48 -12.30 -10.69
CA ALA A 94 -1.95 -12.21 -10.75
C ALA A 94 -2.45 -11.49 -12.00
N THR A 95 -1.69 -10.51 -12.52
CA THR A 95 -2.05 -9.76 -13.73
C THR A 95 -1.65 -10.46 -15.03
N ARG A 96 -0.92 -11.58 -14.96
CA ARG A 96 -0.37 -12.29 -16.12
C ARG A 96 -1.44 -12.74 -17.12
N ALA A 97 -2.55 -13.31 -16.66
CA ALA A 97 -3.61 -13.80 -17.53
C ALA A 97 -4.39 -12.64 -18.19
N ALA A 98 -4.63 -11.56 -17.45
CA ALA A 98 -5.25 -10.35 -17.98
C ALA A 98 -4.37 -9.69 -19.06
N ARG A 99 -3.05 -9.67 -18.86
CA ARG A 99 -2.10 -9.17 -19.87
C ARG A 99 -2.16 -9.99 -21.17
N ARG A 100 -2.16 -11.33 -21.07
CA ARG A 100 -2.28 -12.21 -22.25
C ARG A 100 -3.58 -11.98 -23.00
N PHE A 101 -4.68 -11.80 -22.26
CA PHE A 101 -6.00 -11.51 -22.85
C PHE A 101 -5.98 -10.22 -23.69
N VAL A 102 -5.42 -9.13 -23.15
CA VAL A 102 -5.29 -7.85 -23.88
C VAL A 102 -4.36 -7.98 -25.10
N GLU A 103 -3.32 -8.82 -25.02
CA GLU A 103 -2.39 -9.12 -26.14
C GLU A 103 -2.97 -10.09 -27.19
N GLY A 104 -4.22 -10.56 -27.04
CA GLY A 104 -4.83 -11.54 -27.94
C GLY A 104 -4.23 -12.94 -27.84
N ARG A 105 -3.45 -13.23 -26.79
CA ARG A 105 -2.85 -14.55 -26.54
C ARG A 105 -3.85 -15.43 -25.80
N LYS A 106 -4.03 -16.67 -26.27
CA LYS A 106 -4.83 -17.66 -25.56
C LYS A 106 -4.21 -17.95 -24.18
N ASN A 107 -5.03 -17.90 -23.15
CA ASN A 107 -4.69 -18.50 -21.87
C ASN A 107 -4.78 -20.01 -22.01
N GLY A 108 -3.97 -20.76 -21.25
CA GLY A 108 -4.12 -22.20 -21.20
C GLY A 108 -5.50 -22.54 -20.63
N ASP A 109 -6.12 -23.61 -21.14
CA ASP A 109 -7.38 -24.11 -20.61
C ASP A 109 -7.17 -24.55 -19.15
N MET A 110 -8.15 -24.30 -18.28
CA MET A 110 -8.12 -24.80 -16.92
C MET A 110 -8.56 -26.27 -16.95
N PRO A 111 -7.72 -27.24 -16.53
CA PRO A 111 -8.09 -28.64 -16.54
C PRO A 111 -9.38 -28.89 -15.75
N GLY A 112 -10.32 -29.64 -16.36
CA GLY A 112 -11.63 -29.94 -15.77
C GLY A 112 -12.67 -28.82 -15.89
N GLN A 113 -12.33 -27.65 -16.44
CA GLN A 113 -13.32 -26.64 -16.79
C GLN A 113 -14.04 -27.05 -18.08
N MET A 114 -15.32 -27.43 -17.99
CA MET A 114 -16.16 -27.57 -19.17
C MET A 114 -16.33 -26.19 -19.82
N SER A 115 -16.09 -26.09 -21.12
CA SER A 115 -16.41 -24.87 -21.87
C SER A 115 -17.92 -24.64 -21.80
N MET A 116 -18.35 -23.74 -20.92
CA MET A 116 -19.75 -23.29 -20.83
C MET A 116 -20.07 -22.20 -21.86
N PHE A 117 -19.07 -21.76 -22.63
CA PHE A 117 -19.20 -20.75 -23.67
C PHE A 117 -18.98 -21.39 -25.04
N TRP A 118 -19.81 -22.38 -25.37
CA TRP A 118 -20.10 -22.69 -26.76
C TRP A 118 -21.09 -21.63 -27.25
N VAL A 119 -20.61 -20.64 -27.98
CA VAL A 119 -21.47 -19.90 -28.90
C VAL A 119 -20.72 -19.79 -30.22
N GLU A 120 -21.37 -20.35 -31.23
CA GLU A 120 -20.97 -20.44 -32.62
C GLU A 120 -20.54 -19.08 -33.19
N LEU A 121 -19.50 -19.11 -34.02
CA LEU A 121 -19.34 -18.24 -35.19
C LEU A 121 -18.87 -19.12 -36.36
#